data_AF-A0A7S2F3H5-F1
#
_entry.id   AF-A0A7S2F3H5-F1
#
_cell.length_a   1.000
_cell.length_b   1.000
_cell.length_c   1.000
_cell.angle_alpha   90.00
_cell.angle_beta   90.00
_cell.angle_gamma   90.00
#
_symmetry.space_group_name_H-M   'P 1'
#
loop_
_entity.id
_entity.type
_entity.pdbx_description
1 polymer ?
#
loop_
_entity_poly.entity_id
_entity_poly.type
_entity_poly.pdbx_seq_one_letter_code
_entity_poly.pdbx_strand_id
1 'polypeptide(L)'
;VESTIEIFDSITSSLLPTPNKSHYLYNLRDLAKVFQGLLMGHAKSITDVPKFLALWIHENSRVFEDRMVDSVDHSWFKGLINDQLTKHFKTSRELVAPIEPLI
;
A
#
# COMPACT_ATOMS: atom_id res chain seq x y z
N VAL A 1 -5.14 -10.48 2.29
CA VAL A 1 -4.03 -10.82 3.20
C VAL A 1 -2.80 -11.19 2.39
N GLU A 2 -2.89 -12.19 1.52
CA GLU A 2 -1.81 -12.57 0.59
C GLU A 2 -1.24 -11.38 -0.21
N SER A 3 -2.09 -10.54 -0.81
CA SER A 3 -1.65 -9.33 -1.53
C SER A 3 -0.76 -8.40 -0.70
N THR A 4 -1.09 -8.16 0.58
CA THR A 4 -0.27 -7.31 1.47
C THR A 4 1.07 -7.96 1.82
N ILE A 5 1.10 -9.29 1.95
CA ILE A 5 2.34 -10.04 2.22
C ILE A 5 3.26 -9.93 1.00
N GLU A 6 2.73 -10.15 -0.21
CA GLU A 6 3.52 -10.02 -1.45
C GLU A 6 4.09 -8.61 -1.64
N ILE A 7 3.33 -7.57 -1.27
CA ILE A 7 3.83 -6.17 -1.27
C ILE A 7 5.01 -6.02 -0.31
N PHE A 8 4.85 -6.51 0.92
CA PHE A 8 5.89 -6.44 1.95
C PHE A 8 7.17 -7.18 1.52
N ASP A 9 7.04 -8.39 0.97
CA ASP A 9 8.17 -9.18 0.48
C ASP A 9 8.87 -8.50 -0.70
N SER A 10 8.10 -7.89 -1.61
CA SER A 10 8.65 -7.13 -2.74
C SER A 10 9.41 -5.88 -2.28
N ILE A 11 8.88 -5.16 -1.29
CA ILE A 11 9.51 -3.96 -0.70
C ILE A 11 10.81 -4.33 0.01
N THR A 12 10.77 -5.33 0.89
CA THR A 12 11.95 -5.74 1.67
C THR A 12 13.06 -6.31 0.78
N SER A 13 12.71 -6.88 -0.38
CA SER A 13 13.69 -7.38 -1.35
C SER A 13 14.26 -6.28 -2.26
N SER A 14 13.46 -5.26 -2.62
CA SER A 14 13.84 -4.25 -3.61
C SER A 14 14.40 -2.97 -2.98
N LEU A 15 13.86 -2.55 -1.84
CA LEU A 15 14.22 -1.31 -1.15
C LEU A 15 15.21 -1.58 -0.02
N LEU A 16 16.42 -1.99 -0.39
CA LEU A 16 17.46 -2.31 0.58
C LEU A 16 18.02 -1.04 1.23
N PRO A 17 18.31 -1.07 2.54
CA PRO A 17 18.91 0.06 3.23
C PRO A 17 20.32 0.31 2.70
N THR A 18 20.56 1.52 2.23
CA THR A 18 21.91 2.02 1.91
C THR A 18 22.24 3.17 2.86
N PRO A 19 23.52 3.59 3.03
CA PRO A 19 23.84 4.75 3.87
C PRO A 19 23.02 6.00 3.52
N ASN A 20 22.70 6.21 2.24
CA ASN A 20 21.88 7.33 1.76
C ASN A 20 20.36 7.08 1.90
N LYS A 21 19.91 5.83 2.06
CA LYS A 21 18.50 5.42 2.22
C LYS A 21 18.30 4.54 3.46
N SER A 22 18.89 4.95 4.58
CA SER A 22 18.89 4.16 5.83
C SER A 22 17.49 3.96 6.44
N HIS A 23 16.53 4.79 6.07
CA HIS A 23 15.14 4.76 6.52
C HIS A 23 14.29 3.68 5.81
N TYR A 24 14.84 2.95 4.83
CA TYR A 24 14.16 1.84 4.13
C TYR A 24 14.18 0.53 4.94
N LEU A 25 14.25 0.62 6.27
CA LEU A 25 14.21 -0.52 7.18
C LEU A 25 12.76 -0.92 7.49
N TYR A 26 12.22 -1.78 6.65
CA TYR A 26 10.88 -2.35 6.83
C TYR A 26 10.93 -3.64 7.65
N ASN A 27 10.00 -3.80 8.59
CA ASN A 27 9.88 -5.01 9.40
C ASN A 27 8.41 -5.41 9.60
N LEU A 28 8.16 -6.53 10.29
CA LEU A 28 6.82 -7.06 10.49
C LEU A 28 5.86 -6.11 11.24
N ARG A 29 6.37 -5.14 11.99
CA ARG A 29 5.53 -4.09 12.61
C ARG A 29 4.89 -3.19 11.56
N ASP A 30 5.58 -2.92 10.46
CA ASP A 30 5.04 -2.12 9.37
C ASP A 30 3.87 -2.85 8.71
N LEU A 31 4.04 -4.15 8.43
CA LEU A 31 2.96 -5.00 7.95
C LEU A 31 1.75 -4.98 8.91
N ALA A 32 1.99 -5.07 10.23
CA ALA A 32 0.92 -4.98 11.23
C ALA A 32 0.20 -3.62 11.23
N LYS A 33 0.91 -2.51 11.00
CA LYS A 33 0.32 -1.17 10.91
C LYS A 33 -0.68 -1.05 9.75
N VAL A 34 -0.43 -1.70 8.61
CA VAL A 34 -1.37 -1.71 7.48
C VAL A 34 -2.71 -2.31 7.93
N PHE A 35 -2.69 -3.48 8.57
CA PHE A 35 -3.90 -4.12 9.08
C PHE A 35 -4.56 -3.33 10.21
N GLN A 36 -3.77 -2.73 11.09
CA GLN A 36 -4.31 -1.86 12.13
C GLN A 36 -5.06 -0.67 11.53
N GLY A 37 -4.50 -0.01 10.51
CA GLY A 37 -5.15 1.09 9.81
C GLY A 37 -6.47 0.68 9.15
N LEU A 38 -6.49 -0.48 8.49
CA LEU A 38 -7.71 -1.06 7.94
C LEU A 38 -8.79 -1.28 8.99
N LEU A 39 -8.41 -1.81 10.16
CA LEU A 39 -9.34 -2.08 11.27
C LEU A 39 -9.86 -0.81 11.95
N MET A 40 -9.12 0.30 11.86
CA MET A 40 -9.56 1.61 12.35
C MET A 40 -10.53 2.31 11.39
N GLY A 41 -10.74 1.77 10.20
CA GLY A 41 -11.70 2.29 9.23
C GLY A 41 -13.13 2.26 9.77
N HIS A 42 -13.87 3.36 9.60
CA HIS A 42 -15.26 3.43 10.05
C HIS A 42 -16.14 2.51 9.19
N ALA A 43 -16.74 1.48 9.82
CA ALA A 43 -17.62 0.54 9.15
C ALA A 43 -18.83 1.20 8.43
N LYS A 44 -19.25 2.39 8.87
CA LYS A 44 -20.30 3.17 8.20
C LYS A 44 -19.86 3.78 6.86
N SER A 45 -18.56 4.05 6.69
CA SER A 45 -18.01 4.64 5.48
C SER A 45 -17.65 3.57 4.44
N ILE A 46 -17.18 2.40 4.91
CA ILE A 46 -16.77 1.27 4.07
C ILE A 46 -17.99 0.40 3.76
N THR A 47 -18.73 0.81 2.75
CA THR A 47 -20.02 0.21 2.36
C THR A 47 -19.91 -0.74 1.18
N ASP A 48 -18.81 -0.71 0.45
CA ASP A 48 -18.58 -1.51 -0.75
C ASP A 48 -17.10 -1.95 -0.85
N VAL A 49 -16.86 -2.90 -1.75
CA VAL A 49 -15.52 -3.45 -2.01
C VAL A 49 -14.56 -2.36 -2.55
N PRO A 50 -14.95 -1.48 -3.49
CA PRO A 50 -14.07 -0.41 -3.97
C PRO A 50 -13.59 0.52 -2.86
N LYS A 51 -14.45 0.97 -1.94
CA LYS A 51 -14.02 1.82 -0.81
C LYS A 51 -13.10 1.07 0.15
N PHE A 52 -13.34 -0.21 0.38
CA PHE A 52 -12.41 -1.03 1.16
C PHE A 52 -11.03 -1.13 0.48
N LEU A 53 -10.99 -1.35 -0.83
CA LEU A 53 -9.75 -1.39 -1.59
C LEU A 53 -9.07 -0.02 -1.64
N ALA A 54 -9.82 1.08 -1.71
CA ALA A 54 -9.29 2.44 -1.63
C ALA A 54 -8.60 2.69 -0.28
N LEU A 55 -9.24 2.27 0.83
CA LEU A 55 -8.62 2.32 2.16
C LEU A 55 -7.38 1.42 2.24
N TRP A 56 -7.41 0.23 1.65
CA TRP A 56 -6.24 -0.65 1.61
C TRP A 56 -5.07 -0.02 0.84
N ILE A 57 -5.32 0.60 -0.30
CA ILE A 57 -4.30 1.35 -1.05
C ILE A 57 -3.76 2.50 -0.20
N HIS A 58 -4.65 3.24 0.47
CA HIS A 58 -4.27 4.35 1.36
C HIS A 58 -3.33 3.87 2.48
N GLU A 59 -3.69 2.82 3.22
CA GLU A 59 -2.87 2.34 4.33
C GLU A 59 -1.53 1.77 3.86
N ASN A 60 -1.47 1.10 2.70
CA ASN A 60 -0.19 0.68 2.13
C ASN A 60 0.67 1.90 1.75
N SER A 61 0.08 2.94 1.17
CA SER A 61 0.81 4.16 0.79
C SER A 61 1.33 4.88 2.03
N ARG A 62 0.48 5.09 3.03
CA ARG A 62 0.85 5.72 4.31
C ARG A 62 1.96 4.96 5.05
N VAL A 63 1.90 3.63 5.06
CA VAL A 63 2.90 2.82 5.78
C VAL A 63 4.20 2.74 4.99
N PHE A 64 4.16 2.54 3.67
CA PHE A 64 5.36 2.25 2.88
C PHE A 64 5.81 3.43 2.01
N GLU A 65 4.92 4.01 1.22
CA GLU A 65 5.21 5.09 0.26
C GLU A 65 5.70 6.38 0.95
N ASP A 66 5.15 6.74 2.11
CA ASP A 66 5.54 7.96 2.86
C ASP A 66 7.03 7.99 3.24
N ARG A 67 7.69 6.82 3.27
CA ARG A 67 9.13 6.72 3.54
C ARG A 67 9.99 6.78 2.28
N MET A 68 9.40 6.70 1.09
CA MET A 68 10.15 6.76 -0.17
C MET A 68 10.57 8.19 -0.48
N VAL A 69 11.74 8.35 -1.10
CA VAL A 69 12.30 9.67 -1.42
C VAL A 69 12.35 9.91 -2.94
N ASP A 70 12.69 8.87 -3.69
CA ASP A 70 12.88 9.01 -5.13
C ASP A 70 11.57 8.83 -5.89
N SER A 71 11.35 9.68 -6.90
CA SER A 71 10.20 9.57 -7.81
C SER A 71 10.13 8.23 -8.54
N VAL A 72 11.28 7.58 -8.73
CA VAL A 72 11.41 6.23 -9.28
C VAL A 72 10.80 5.20 -8.31
N ASP A 73 11.14 5.27 -7.02
CA ASP A 73 10.61 4.36 -5.99
C ASP A 73 9.09 4.54 -5.84
N HIS A 74 8.60 5.80 -5.86
CA HIS A 74 7.17 6.10 -5.87
C HIS A 74 6.45 5.51 -7.08
N SER A 75 7.03 5.64 -8.28
CA SER A 75 6.42 5.12 -9.52
C SER A 75 6.39 3.59 -9.51
N TRP A 76 7.49 2.96 -9.06
CA TRP A 76 7.57 1.51 -8.87
C TRP A 76 6.52 1.01 -7.88
N PHE A 77 6.37 1.66 -6.73
CA PHE A 77 5.38 1.27 -5.71
C PHE A 77 3.94 1.38 -6.23
N LYS A 78 3.62 2.43 -7.00
CA LYS A 78 2.31 2.57 -7.64
C LYS A 78 2.04 1.44 -8.65
N GLY A 79 3.04 1.04 -9.41
CA GLY A 79 3.00 -0.14 -10.27
C GLY A 79 2.73 -1.42 -9.49
N LEU A 80 3.50 -1.66 -8.42
CA LEU A 80 3.35 -2.81 -7.54
C LEU A 80 1.92 -2.92 -6.97
N ILE A 81 1.34 -1.81 -6.51
CA ILE A 81 -0.06 -1.79 -6.04
C ILE A 81 -1.02 -2.18 -7.17
N ASN A 82 -0.84 -1.63 -8.37
CA ASN A 82 -1.72 -1.93 -9.50
C ASN A 82 -1.62 -3.39 -9.96
N ASP A 83 -0.43 -3.98 -9.91
CA ASP A 83 -0.22 -5.40 -10.21
C ASP A 83 -0.96 -6.28 -9.19
N GLN A 84 -0.90 -5.93 -7.92
CA GLN A 84 -1.60 -6.64 -6.84
C GLN A 84 -3.12 -6.52 -6.95
N LEU A 85 -3.63 -5.33 -7.34
CA LEU A 85 -5.04 -5.12 -7.65
C LEU A 85 -5.51 -5.99 -8.82
N THR A 86 -4.70 -6.07 -9.87
CA THR A 86 -5.02 -6.86 -11.06
C THR A 86 -5.00 -8.36 -10.75
N LYS A 87 -3.96 -8.82 -10.04
CA LYS A 87 -3.74 -10.24 -9.69
C LYS A 87 -4.79 -10.78 -8.75
N HIS A 88 -5.08 -10.10 -7.64
CA HIS A 88 -5.92 -10.63 -6.56
C HIS A 88 -7.38 -10.16 -6.62
N PHE A 89 -7.63 -8.98 -7.22
CA PHE A 89 -8.95 -8.34 -7.19
C PHE A 89 -9.55 -8.11 -8.58
N LYS A 90 -8.82 -8.43 -9.65
CA LYS A 90 -9.25 -8.25 -11.06
C LYS A 90 -9.74 -6.82 -11.35
N THR A 91 -9.11 -5.84 -10.70
CA THR A 91 -9.44 -4.42 -10.82
C THR A 91 -8.17 -3.61 -11.00
N SER A 92 -8.30 -2.34 -11.36
CA SER A 92 -7.18 -1.40 -11.48
C SER A 92 -7.32 -0.27 -10.47
N ARG A 93 -6.20 0.42 -10.19
CA ARG A 93 -6.19 1.57 -9.28
C ARG A 93 -7.17 2.67 -9.71
N GLU A 94 -7.29 2.90 -11.01
CA GLU A 94 -8.17 3.91 -11.61
C GLU A 94 -9.66 3.63 -11.34
N LEU A 95 -10.05 2.35 -11.27
CA LEU A 95 -11.42 1.92 -11.01
C LEU A 95 -11.78 1.97 -9.52
N VAL A 96 -10.78 1.87 -8.64
CA VAL A 96 -10.95 1.81 -7.18
C VAL A 96 -10.90 3.20 -6.55
N ALA A 97 -10.02 4.08 -7.03
CA ALA A 97 -9.81 5.40 -6.47
C ALA A 97 -10.02 6.48 -7.54
N PRO A 98 -11.26 6.79 -7.94
CA PRO A 98 -11.55 7.95 -8.75
C PRO A 98 -11.42 9.21 -7.88
N ILE A 99 -10.17 9.65 -7.71
CA ILE A 99 -9.77 11.05 -7.48
C ILE A 99 -10.07 11.70 -6.12
N GLU A 100 -10.93 11.15 -5.25
CA GLU A 100 -11.16 11.79 -3.94
C GLU A 100 -10.36 11.17 -2.79
N PRO A 101 -9.53 11.95 -2.06
CA PRO A 101 -8.93 11.47 -0.84
C PRO A 101 -10.04 11.21 0.18
N LEU A 102 -10.03 10.02 0.79
CA LEU A 102 -10.98 9.64 1.84
C LEU A 102 -10.67 10.33 3.20
N ILE A 103 -9.82 11.36 3.19
CA ILE A 103 -9.43 12.22 4.32
C ILE A 103 -9.17 13.64 3.81
#